data_AF-A0A7J4NLL2-F1
#
_entry.id   AF-A0A7J4NLL2-F1
#
_cell.length_a   1.000
_cell.length_b   1.000
_cell.length_c   1.000
_cell.angle_alpha   90.00
_cell.angle_beta   90.00
_cell.angle_gamma   90.00
#
_symmetry.space_group_name_H-M   'P 1'
#
loop_
_entity.id
_entity.type
_entity.pdbx_description
1 polymer ?
#
loop_
_entity_poly.entity_id
_entity_poly.type
_entity_poly.pdbx_seq_one_letter_code
_entity_poly.pdbx_strand_id
1 'polypeptide(L)'
;MSPTEVVEQYQPNFEAWIEQFNEWQTRIGFDPSWLGDYSFEIKFDWDTAGDTIEFGDFEGMPKWNRRMQVPQQSIRDAIISMVSVQGDTEFASVEQQWHLLDSAPTEYDRKSALRIMCEEQRHGWQMAYVLCNYFGEHGIREAQKLLERNSGGNPHREEDEGQRLLGSFNEPIDHWLDFFMFTHFIDRDGKYQLKMLSTSSFKPLAASMGPMLKEESFHLGTGANGLRRIVKQGIIPCALIQKFVNKWVSTGLDLFGVDESTSAQWAYVYGVKGRYDERESDVAADREHLNEESRGLYYEELKLEMQRINSGRKEGEPEIFIPSDKFHRGVGMFHGKKFDLHGELFDGSDEDWNKYLKMVLPNDEDEAQLQIYFKEEWIQYREWKE
;
A
#
# COMPACT_ATOMS: atom_id res chain seq x y z
N MET A 1 19.51 1.53 -18.18
CA MET A 1 19.14 1.28 -16.77
C MET A 1 20.19 1.97 -15.92
N SER A 2 19.78 2.90 -15.05
CA SER A 2 20.65 3.46 -14.01
C SER A 2 21.09 2.34 -13.06
N PRO A 3 22.37 2.29 -12.63
CA PRO A 3 22.83 1.30 -11.67
C PRO A 3 22.29 1.63 -10.27
N THR A 4 21.41 0.77 -9.74
CA THR A 4 21.03 0.78 -8.32
C THR A 4 22.28 0.48 -7.47
N GLU A 5 22.59 1.31 -6.48
CA GLU A 5 23.65 1.06 -5.51
C GLU A 5 23.12 0.21 -4.34
N VAL A 6 23.87 -0.84 -3.97
CA VAL A 6 23.58 -1.72 -2.83
C VAL A 6 24.56 -1.42 -1.69
N VAL A 7 24.06 -1.26 -0.47
CA VAL A 7 24.90 -1.03 0.71
C VAL A 7 25.39 -2.37 1.28
N GLU A 8 26.71 -2.58 1.28
CA GLU A 8 27.33 -3.82 1.77
C GLU A 8 27.67 -3.82 3.26
N GLN A 9 27.70 -2.65 3.92
CA GLN A 9 28.06 -2.51 5.34
C GLN A 9 27.09 -1.60 6.09
N TYR A 10 26.61 -2.06 7.23
CA TYR A 10 25.66 -1.35 8.07
C TYR A 10 26.34 -0.54 9.17
N GLN A 11 25.63 0.50 9.65
CA GLN A 11 26.07 1.30 10.78
C GLN A 11 25.64 0.61 12.09
N PRO A 12 26.38 0.77 13.22
CA PRO A 12 26.11 0.04 14.46
C PRO A 12 24.69 0.20 15.02
N ASN A 13 24.09 1.38 14.82
CA ASN A 13 22.72 1.64 15.25
C ASN A 13 21.67 0.89 14.43
N PHE A 14 21.93 0.67 13.14
CA PHE A 14 21.07 -0.15 12.30
C PHE A 14 21.27 -1.64 12.58
N GLU A 15 22.51 -2.07 12.86
CA GLU A 15 22.79 -3.45 13.29
C GLU A 15 21.98 -3.84 14.54
N ALA A 16 21.90 -2.96 15.54
CA ALA A 16 21.07 -3.19 16.73
C ALA A 16 19.55 -3.25 16.43
N TRP A 17 19.08 -2.57 15.38
CA TRP A 17 17.69 -2.67 14.93
C TRP A 17 17.42 -3.96 14.16
N ILE A 18 18.41 -4.48 13.41
CA ILE A 18 18.31 -5.77 12.71
C ILE A 18 18.02 -6.92 13.67
N GLU A 19 18.62 -6.92 14.86
CA GLU A 19 18.33 -7.92 15.90
C GLU A 19 16.84 -7.90 16.28
N GLN A 20 16.26 -6.72 16.46
CA GLN A 20 14.83 -6.54 16.80
C GLN A 20 13.92 -6.93 15.64
N PHE A 21 14.34 -6.67 14.39
CA PHE A 21 13.59 -7.09 13.22
C PHE A 21 13.47 -8.62 13.13
N ASN A 22 14.56 -9.35 13.40
CA ASN A 22 14.52 -10.81 13.41
C ASN A 22 13.59 -11.36 14.50
N GLU A 23 13.55 -10.72 15.67
CA GLU A 23 12.58 -11.05 16.73
C GLU A 23 11.14 -10.75 16.28
N TRP A 24 10.92 -9.58 15.65
CA TRP A 24 9.60 -9.18 15.13
C TRP A 24 9.01 -10.21 14.18
N GLN A 25 9.79 -10.75 13.22
CA GLN A 25 9.32 -11.77 12.28
C GLN A 25 8.66 -12.95 13.00
N THR A 26 9.37 -13.52 13.99
CA THR A 26 8.82 -14.65 14.75
C THR A 26 7.64 -14.26 15.64
N ARG A 27 7.66 -13.05 16.22
CA ARG A 27 6.56 -12.57 17.07
C ARG A 27 5.26 -12.42 16.29
N ILE A 28 5.30 -11.95 15.05
CA ILE A 28 4.08 -11.76 14.25
C ILE A 28 3.52 -13.06 13.66
N GLY A 29 4.23 -14.19 13.82
CA GLY A 29 3.88 -15.50 13.26
C GLY A 29 4.55 -15.83 11.92
N PHE A 30 5.39 -14.95 11.38
CA PHE A 30 6.15 -15.23 10.16
C PHE A 30 7.30 -16.20 10.46
N ASP A 31 7.40 -17.30 9.69
CA ASP A 31 8.51 -18.25 9.82
C ASP A 31 9.71 -17.79 8.98
N PRO A 32 10.83 -17.38 9.59
CA PRO A 32 11.99 -16.87 8.86
C PRO A 32 12.61 -17.89 7.90
N SER A 33 12.35 -19.20 8.07
CA SER A 33 12.83 -20.22 7.13
C SER A 33 12.24 -20.09 5.73
N TRP A 34 11.10 -19.41 5.58
CA TRP A 34 10.48 -19.13 4.28
C TRP A 34 11.33 -18.18 3.41
N LEU A 35 12.20 -17.37 4.02
CA LEU A 35 13.09 -16.48 3.26
C LEU A 35 14.05 -17.26 2.35
N GLY A 36 14.42 -18.48 2.71
CA GLY A 36 15.43 -19.26 1.99
C GLY A 36 16.73 -18.48 1.84
N ASP A 37 17.17 -18.25 0.59
CA ASP A 37 18.38 -17.51 0.26
C ASP A 37 18.15 -16.00 0.08
N TYR A 38 16.95 -15.48 0.40
CA TYR A 38 16.64 -14.07 0.26
C TYR A 38 17.44 -13.22 1.26
N SER A 39 18.14 -12.21 0.75
CA SER A 39 18.88 -11.23 1.56
C SER A 39 18.22 -9.86 1.55
N PHE A 40 18.03 -9.29 2.74
CA PHE A 40 17.55 -7.91 2.88
C PHE A 40 18.66 -6.92 2.51
N GLU A 41 18.43 -6.21 1.40
CA GLU A 41 19.36 -5.25 0.82
C GLU A 41 18.82 -3.83 0.88
N ILE A 42 19.71 -2.89 1.20
CA ILE A 42 19.48 -1.46 1.06
C ILE A 42 19.85 -1.05 -0.35
N LYS A 43 18.89 -0.43 -1.05
CA LYS A 43 18.98 -0.06 -2.46
C LYS A 43 18.68 1.42 -2.64
N PHE A 44 19.58 2.12 -3.32
CA PHE A 44 19.37 3.52 -3.72
C PHE A 44 19.54 3.70 -5.23
N ASP A 45 18.70 4.52 -5.83
CA ASP A 45 18.86 5.03 -7.20
C ASP A 45 19.16 6.53 -7.14
N TRP A 46 20.42 6.86 -6.82
CA TRP A 46 20.87 8.25 -6.64
C TRP A 46 20.80 9.09 -7.90
N ASP A 47 20.98 8.46 -9.06
CA ASP A 47 20.95 9.13 -10.36
C ASP A 47 19.54 9.62 -10.67
N THR A 48 18.53 8.75 -10.52
CA THR A 48 17.12 9.11 -10.75
C THR A 48 16.62 10.12 -9.71
N ALA A 49 17.10 10.04 -8.46
CA ALA A 49 16.71 10.99 -7.41
C ALA A 49 17.12 12.45 -7.71
N GLY A 50 18.17 12.63 -8.52
CA GLY A 50 18.71 13.93 -8.89
C GLY A 50 19.36 14.71 -7.74
N ASP A 51 19.91 15.87 -8.07
CA ASP A 51 20.61 16.74 -7.10
C ASP A 51 19.88 18.03 -6.78
N THR A 52 18.80 18.33 -7.50
CA THR A 52 18.06 19.60 -7.38
C THR A 52 16.64 19.35 -6.87
N ILE A 53 16.18 20.16 -5.93
CA ILE A 53 14.80 20.15 -5.43
C ILE A 53 13.86 20.59 -6.56
N GLU A 54 12.84 19.78 -6.82
CA GLU A 54 12.05 19.85 -8.05
C GLU A 54 10.82 20.75 -7.95
N PHE A 55 10.34 21.06 -6.75
CA PHE A 55 9.12 21.84 -6.50
C PHE A 55 9.13 22.46 -5.10
N GLY A 56 8.10 23.26 -4.81
CA GLY A 56 7.92 23.93 -3.52
C GLY A 56 8.81 25.16 -3.37
N ASP A 57 8.89 25.70 -2.16
CA ASP A 57 9.55 26.99 -1.91
C ASP A 57 11.09 26.89 -1.95
N PHE A 58 11.62 25.67 -2.00
CA PHE A 58 13.06 25.38 -2.15
C PHE A 58 13.43 24.91 -3.57
N GLU A 59 12.51 25.01 -4.54
CA GLU A 59 12.76 24.63 -5.94
C GLU A 59 14.06 25.25 -6.48
N GLY A 60 14.84 24.46 -7.23
CA GLY A 60 16.10 24.89 -7.82
C GLY A 60 17.30 24.86 -6.86
N MET A 61 17.09 24.64 -5.56
CA MET A 61 18.18 24.44 -4.59
C MET A 61 18.70 22.99 -4.60
N PRO A 62 19.92 22.73 -4.09
CA PRO A 62 20.41 21.36 -3.95
C PRO A 62 19.57 20.53 -2.97
N LYS A 63 19.29 19.26 -3.32
CA LYS A 63 18.65 18.29 -2.42
C LYS A 63 19.49 18.06 -1.17
N TRP A 64 18.83 17.80 -0.05
CA TRP A 64 19.47 17.54 1.23
C TRP A 64 19.92 16.08 1.31
N ASN A 65 21.20 15.87 1.58
CA ASN A 65 21.83 14.56 1.73
C ASN A 65 21.87 14.09 3.19
N ARG A 66 21.80 15.04 4.15
CA ARG A 66 21.86 14.75 5.59
C ARG A 66 20.92 15.68 6.35
N ARG A 67 20.43 15.25 7.52
CA ARG A 67 19.55 16.06 8.39
C ARG A 67 20.05 17.47 8.70
N MET A 68 21.38 17.65 8.78
CA MET A 68 21.99 18.96 9.10
C MET A 68 21.83 20.01 7.98
N GLN A 69 21.52 19.56 6.76
CA GLN A 69 21.23 20.45 5.63
C GLN A 69 19.76 20.89 5.59
N VAL A 70 18.88 20.21 6.34
CA VAL A 70 17.45 20.52 6.39
C VAL A 70 17.24 21.75 7.30
N PRO A 71 16.74 22.88 6.77
CA PRO A 71 16.86 24.18 7.40
C PRO A 71 15.98 24.37 8.64
N GLN A 72 14.88 23.64 8.75
CA GLN A 72 13.90 23.78 9.84
C GLN A 72 13.55 22.44 10.46
N GLN A 73 13.22 22.44 11.75
CA GLN A 73 12.81 21.22 12.46
C GLN A 73 11.50 20.65 11.91
N SER A 74 10.52 21.51 11.58
CA SER A 74 9.25 21.11 10.97
C SER A 74 9.41 20.31 9.68
N ILE A 75 10.40 20.65 8.85
CA ILE A 75 10.70 19.93 7.61
C ILE A 75 11.30 18.56 7.93
N ARG A 76 12.19 18.48 8.92
CA ARG A 76 12.74 17.18 9.37
C ARG A 76 11.64 16.29 9.92
N ASP A 77 10.74 16.83 10.73
CA ASP A 77 9.61 16.09 11.29
C ASP A 77 8.66 15.62 10.19
N ALA A 78 8.42 16.44 9.15
CA ALA A 78 7.65 16.03 7.98
C ALA A 78 8.31 14.88 7.22
N ILE A 79 9.63 14.93 6.99
CA ILE A 79 10.37 13.83 6.34
C ILE A 79 10.30 12.56 7.18
N ILE A 80 10.57 12.66 8.48
CA ILE A 80 10.49 11.52 9.41
C ILE A 80 9.08 10.93 9.38
N SER A 81 8.03 11.75 9.46
CA SER A 81 6.65 11.28 9.39
C SER A 81 6.36 10.52 8.09
N MET A 82 6.84 10.99 6.94
CA MET A 82 6.65 10.29 5.66
C MET A 82 7.38 8.96 5.62
N VAL A 83 8.63 8.92 6.08
CA VAL A 83 9.43 7.68 6.16
C VAL A 83 8.77 6.68 7.14
N SER A 84 8.28 7.16 8.28
CA SER A 84 7.65 6.33 9.30
C SER A 84 6.31 5.76 8.85
N VAL A 85 5.47 6.54 8.16
CA VAL A 85 4.20 6.03 7.62
C VAL A 85 4.45 5.03 6.51
N GLN A 86 5.36 5.31 5.56
CA GLN A 86 5.73 4.35 4.52
C GLN A 86 6.29 3.06 5.14
N GLY A 87 7.22 3.15 6.08
CA GLY A 87 7.77 1.95 6.72
C GLY A 87 6.75 1.15 7.54
N ASP A 88 5.68 1.80 8.04
CA ASP A 88 4.64 1.13 8.81
C ASP A 88 3.72 0.27 7.95
N THR A 89 3.44 0.71 6.71
CA THR A 89 2.60 -0.03 5.77
C THR A 89 3.25 -1.34 5.34
N GLU A 90 4.57 -1.34 5.11
CA GLU A 90 5.26 -2.52 4.57
C GLU A 90 5.31 -3.67 5.57
N PHE A 91 5.47 -3.36 6.86
CA PHE A 91 5.41 -4.39 7.90
C PHE A 91 3.96 -4.85 8.15
N ALA A 92 3.00 -3.93 8.06
CA ALA A 92 1.60 -4.27 8.24
C ALA A 92 1.08 -5.24 7.16
N SER A 93 1.46 -5.07 5.90
CA SER A 93 1.03 -5.96 4.82
C SER A 93 1.50 -7.40 5.06
N VAL A 94 2.71 -7.59 5.57
CA VAL A 94 3.25 -8.91 5.94
C VAL A 94 2.44 -9.54 7.07
N GLU A 95 2.15 -8.76 8.11
CA GLU A 95 1.36 -9.17 9.28
C GLU A 95 -0.07 -9.61 8.90
N GLN A 96 -0.69 -8.92 7.94
CA GLN A 96 -2.04 -9.23 7.47
C GLN A 96 -2.09 -10.53 6.63
N GLN A 97 -0.98 -10.96 6.01
CA GLN A 97 -1.06 -11.88 4.86
C GLN A 97 -0.32 -13.21 5.05
N TRP A 98 0.67 -13.28 5.94
CA TRP A 98 1.57 -14.44 6.01
C TRP A 98 0.84 -15.79 6.19
N HIS A 99 -0.28 -15.78 6.92
CA HIS A 99 -1.07 -16.98 7.21
C HIS A 99 -1.74 -17.59 5.97
N LEU A 100 -1.85 -16.83 4.88
CA LEU A 100 -2.42 -17.31 3.61
C LEU A 100 -1.49 -18.28 2.87
N LEU A 101 -0.20 -18.34 3.23
CA LEU A 101 0.76 -19.25 2.61
C LEU A 101 0.37 -20.73 2.77
N ASP A 102 -0.38 -21.07 3.83
CA ASP A 102 -0.87 -22.43 4.10
C ASP A 102 -2.10 -22.82 3.27
N SER A 103 -2.86 -21.83 2.80
CA SER A 103 -4.09 -22.02 2.03
C SER A 103 -3.95 -21.68 0.54
N ALA A 104 -2.71 -21.55 0.06
CA ALA A 104 -2.40 -21.14 -1.31
C ALA A 104 -3.11 -22.01 -2.37
N PRO A 105 -3.82 -21.41 -3.35
CA PRO A 105 -4.56 -22.19 -4.34
C PRO A 105 -3.64 -22.93 -5.30
N THR A 106 -2.42 -22.41 -5.52
CA THR A 106 -1.37 -23.08 -6.27
C THR A 106 0.00 -22.73 -5.71
N GLU A 107 1.02 -23.52 -6.06
CA GLU A 107 2.42 -23.20 -5.72
C GLU A 107 2.90 -21.90 -6.38
N TYR A 108 2.37 -21.55 -7.56
CA TYR A 108 2.65 -20.26 -8.20
C TYR A 108 2.16 -19.10 -7.32
N ASP A 109 0.96 -19.23 -6.76
CA ASP A 109 0.36 -18.21 -5.90
C ASP A 109 1.11 -18.11 -4.58
N ARG A 110 1.46 -19.26 -3.97
CA ARG A 110 2.29 -19.32 -2.75
C ARG A 110 3.63 -18.60 -2.92
N LYS A 111 4.37 -18.91 -3.99
CA LYS A 111 5.66 -18.28 -4.29
C LYS A 111 5.53 -16.80 -4.62
N SER A 112 4.44 -16.40 -5.29
CA SER A 112 4.17 -14.98 -5.59
C SER A 112 3.91 -14.20 -4.31
N ALA A 113 3.07 -14.71 -3.42
CA ALA A 113 2.77 -14.07 -2.14
C ALA A 113 4.00 -14.00 -1.23
N LEU A 114 4.76 -15.08 -1.12
CA LEU A 114 6.00 -15.09 -0.36
C LEU A 114 7.02 -14.07 -0.90
N ARG A 115 7.15 -13.96 -2.23
CA ARG A 115 8.00 -12.93 -2.84
C ARG A 115 7.55 -11.52 -2.46
N ILE A 116 6.25 -11.24 -2.52
CA ILE A 116 5.69 -9.94 -2.09
C ILE A 116 6.07 -9.69 -0.63
N MET A 117 5.79 -10.62 0.28
CA MET A 117 6.14 -10.48 1.71
C MET A 117 7.64 -10.26 1.95
N CYS A 118 8.53 -10.88 1.18
CA CYS A 118 9.96 -10.63 1.27
C CYS A 118 10.32 -9.21 0.79
N GLU A 119 9.74 -8.77 -0.32
CA GLU A 119 9.95 -7.41 -0.87
C GLU A 119 9.39 -6.35 0.09
N GLU A 120 8.21 -6.55 0.67
CA GLU A 120 7.59 -5.67 1.66
C GLU A 120 8.47 -5.51 2.93
N GLN A 121 8.96 -6.62 3.47
CA GLN A 121 9.93 -6.57 4.57
C GLN A 121 11.20 -5.80 4.19
N ARG A 122 11.67 -5.93 2.94
CA ARG A 122 12.82 -5.16 2.43
C ARG A 122 12.49 -3.67 2.30
N HIS A 123 11.26 -3.30 1.97
CA HIS A 123 10.82 -1.90 1.92
C HIS A 123 10.79 -1.29 3.33
N GLY A 124 10.22 -2.00 4.31
CA GLY A 124 10.24 -1.58 5.71
C GLY A 124 11.67 -1.48 6.26
N TRP A 125 12.53 -2.44 5.92
CA TRP A 125 13.96 -2.44 6.23
C TRP A 125 14.70 -1.22 5.61
N GLN A 126 14.35 -0.84 4.37
CA GLN A 126 14.87 0.36 3.71
C GLN A 126 14.45 1.65 4.45
N MET A 127 13.20 1.76 4.89
CA MET A 127 12.72 2.92 5.65
C MET A 127 13.36 2.99 7.04
N ALA A 128 13.50 1.86 7.73
CA ALA A 128 14.23 1.77 8.99
C ALA A 128 15.70 2.21 8.84
N TYR A 129 16.37 1.82 7.76
CA TYR A 129 17.73 2.29 7.47
C TYR A 129 17.81 3.80 7.29
N VAL A 130 16.87 4.39 6.52
CA VAL A 130 16.80 5.85 6.33
C VAL A 130 16.63 6.55 7.68
N LEU A 131 15.73 6.05 8.54
CA LEU A 131 15.51 6.58 9.89
C LEU A 131 16.78 6.50 10.75
N CYS A 132 17.33 5.30 10.93
CA CYS A 132 18.49 5.04 11.77
C CYS A 132 19.71 5.87 11.31
N ASN A 133 20.00 5.90 10.02
CA ASN A 133 21.28 6.42 9.54
C ASN A 133 21.27 7.93 9.26
N TYR A 134 20.11 8.52 9.01
CA TYR A 134 20.03 9.93 8.64
C TYR A 134 19.42 10.83 9.72
N PHE A 135 18.71 10.27 10.71
CA PHE A 135 18.01 11.05 11.73
C PHE A 135 18.51 10.83 13.17
N GLY A 136 19.52 9.97 13.38
CA GLY A 136 20.15 9.72 14.68
C GLY A 136 19.17 9.22 15.74
N GLU A 137 19.29 9.62 17.00
CA GLU A 137 18.46 9.08 18.10
C GLU A 137 16.95 9.17 17.84
N HIS A 138 16.46 10.26 17.24
CA HIS A 138 15.04 10.39 16.91
C HIS A 138 14.62 9.35 15.86
N GLY A 139 15.41 9.18 14.80
CA GLY A 139 15.15 8.18 13.77
C GLY A 139 15.22 6.75 14.31
N ILE A 140 16.17 6.44 15.19
CA ILE A 140 16.27 5.12 15.83
C ILE A 140 14.97 4.80 16.58
N ARG A 141 14.44 5.75 17.35
CA ARG A 141 13.16 5.55 18.07
C ARG A 141 12.00 5.35 17.11
N GLU A 142 11.93 6.11 16.03
CA GLU A 142 10.85 5.91 15.04
C GLU A 142 10.97 4.55 14.33
N ALA A 143 12.18 4.08 14.04
CA ALA A 143 12.41 2.76 13.46
C ALA A 143 12.02 1.62 14.43
N GLN A 144 12.26 1.78 15.73
CA GLN A 144 11.81 0.82 16.75
C GLN A 144 10.28 0.70 16.77
N LYS A 145 9.58 1.84 16.73
CA LYS A 145 8.11 1.86 16.70
C LYS A 145 7.50 1.14 15.49
N LEU A 146 8.23 1.04 14.37
CA LEU A 146 7.79 0.25 13.21
C LEU A 146 7.62 -1.23 13.55
N LEU A 147 8.42 -1.74 14.50
CA LEU A 147 8.35 -3.12 14.95
C LEU A 147 7.43 -3.27 16.16
N GLU A 148 7.28 -2.25 17.00
CA GLU A 148 6.40 -2.31 18.20
C GLU A 148 4.90 -2.39 17.85
N ARG A 149 4.48 -1.83 16.72
CA ARG A 149 3.09 -1.93 16.25
C ARG A 149 2.84 -3.27 15.55
N ASN A 150 1.59 -3.70 15.57
CA ASN A 150 1.10 -4.92 14.91
C ASN A 150 -0.26 -4.65 14.28
N SER A 151 -0.50 -5.16 13.06
CA SER A 151 -1.75 -5.00 12.33
C SER A 151 -2.93 -5.56 13.11
N GLY A 152 -4.03 -4.81 13.17
CA GLY A 152 -5.33 -5.31 13.64
C GLY A 152 -5.84 -6.53 12.85
N GLY A 153 -5.37 -6.72 11.62
CA GLY A 153 -5.70 -7.86 10.76
C GLY A 153 -4.76 -9.06 10.93
N ASN A 154 -3.76 -8.98 11.81
CA ASN A 154 -2.89 -10.12 12.08
C ASN A 154 -3.60 -11.14 12.99
N PRO A 155 -3.77 -12.40 12.55
CA PRO A 155 -4.41 -13.44 13.36
C PRO A 155 -3.63 -13.80 14.64
N HIS A 156 -2.36 -13.39 14.76
CA HIS A 156 -1.50 -13.63 15.94
C HIS A 156 -1.35 -12.42 16.84
N ARG A 157 -1.99 -11.28 16.54
CA ARG A 157 -1.89 -10.08 17.36
C ARG A 157 -2.51 -10.28 18.75
N GLU A 158 -1.84 -9.79 19.78
CA GLU A 158 -2.38 -9.74 21.15
C GLU A 158 -3.21 -8.45 21.37
N GLU A 159 -4.19 -8.49 22.28
CA GLU A 159 -5.15 -7.38 22.46
C GLU A 159 -4.49 -6.05 22.86
N ASP A 160 -3.41 -6.10 23.64
CA ASP A 160 -2.70 -4.95 24.19
C ASP A 160 -1.60 -4.37 23.27
N GLU A 161 -1.31 -5.01 22.14
CA GLU A 161 -0.35 -4.49 21.15
C GLU A 161 -0.88 -3.24 20.44
N GLY A 162 -0.01 -2.27 20.17
CA GLY A 162 -0.38 -1.07 19.41
C GLY A 162 -0.75 -1.39 17.96
N GLN A 163 -1.83 -0.81 17.45
CA GLN A 163 -2.26 -0.99 16.06
C GLN A 163 -1.40 -0.20 15.06
N ARG A 164 -1.43 -0.61 13.79
CA ARG A 164 -0.81 0.10 12.65
C ARG A 164 -1.47 1.45 12.41
N LEU A 165 -0.72 2.39 11.83
CA LEU A 165 -1.10 3.80 11.76
C LEU A 165 -2.32 4.05 10.84
N LEU A 166 -2.43 3.28 9.76
CA LEU A 166 -3.46 3.45 8.75
C LEU A 166 -4.53 2.37 8.86
N GLY A 167 -5.80 2.76 8.81
CA GLY A 167 -6.94 1.85 9.01
C GLY A 167 -6.94 0.65 8.05
N SER A 168 -6.66 0.88 6.77
CA SER A 168 -6.59 -0.16 5.72
C SER A 168 -5.59 -1.28 6.04
N PHE A 169 -4.54 -0.96 6.78
CA PHE A 169 -3.49 -1.88 7.21
C PHE A 169 -3.80 -2.58 8.54
N ASN A 170 -5.01 -2.37 9.07
CA ASN A 170 -5.59 -3.10 10.21
C ASN A 170 -6.83 -3.92 9.80
N GLU A 171 -7.26 -3.84 8.55
CA GLU A 171 -8.35 -4.66 8.02
C GLU A 171 -7.89 -6.12 7.84
N PRO A 172 -8.72 -7.12 8.15
CA PRO A 172 -8.34 -8.52 7.96
C PRO A 172 -8.25 -8.88 6.46
N ILE A 173 -7.31 -9.77 6.14
CA ILE A 173 -7.14 -10.39 4.82
C ILE A 173 -7.26 -11.90 5.01
N ASP A 174 -8.50 -12.40 5.08
CA ASP A 174 -8.77 -13.75 5.58
C ASP A 174 -8.61 -14.86 4.53
N HIS A 175 -8.56 -14.47 3.25
CA HIS A 175 -8.53 -15.43 2.15
C HIS A 175 -7.87 -14.86 0.88
N TRP A 176 -7.63 -15.73 -0.10
CA TRP A 176 -6.92 -15.35 -1.32
C TRP A 176 -7.64 -14.35 -2.23
N LEU A 177 -8.97 -14.25 -2.19
CA LEU A 177 -9.67 -13.18 -2.92
C LEU A 177 -9.27 -11.80 -2.36
N ASP A 178 -9.32 -11.63 -1.04
CA ASP A 178 -8.84 -10.45 -0.31
C ASP A 178 -7.38 -10.15 -0.61
N PHE A 179 -6.49 -11.15 -0.62
CA PHE A 179 -5.09 -10.94 -1.00
C PHE A 179 -4.94 -10.36 -2.41
N PHE A 180 -5.67 -10.88 -3.40
CA PHE A 180 -5.62 -10.34 -4.76
C PHE A 180 -6.29 -8.96 -4.87
N MET A 181 -7.29 -8.67 -4.05
CA MET A 181 -7.89 -7.33 -3.97
C MET A 181 -6.93 -6.33 -3.33
N PHE A 182 -6.30 -6.70 -2.21
CA PHE A 182 -5.32 -5.90 -1.50
C PHE A 182 -4.15 -5.53 -2.41
N THR A 183 -3.50 -6.52 -3.01
CA THR A 183 -2.37 -6.29 -3.92
C THR A 183 -2.76 -5.55 -5.21
N HIS A 184 -4.06 -5.50 -5.55
CA HIS A 184 -4.54 -4.74 -6.70
C HIS A 184 -4.93 -3.28 -6.37
N PHE A 185 -5.50 -3.05 -5.19
CA PHE A 185 -6.07 -1.77 -4.77
C PHE A 185 -5.20 -1.04 -3.73
N ILE A 186 -4.70 -1.74 -2.71
CA ILE A 186 -3.93 -1.16 -1.60
C ILE A 186 -2.47 -0.97 -1.97
N ASP A 187 -1.76 -1.98 -2.45
CA ASP A 187 -0.37 -1.83 -2.97
C ASP A 187 -0.33 -0.78 -4.10
N ARG A 188 -1.43 -0.64 -4.84
CA ARG A 188 -1.53 0.40 -5.87
C ARG A 188 -1.49 1.80 -5.29
N ASP A 189 -2.01 2.04 -4.07
CA ASP A 189 -1.72 3.29 -3.37
C ASP A 189 -0.22 3.42 -3.09
N GLY A 190 0.45 2.35 -2.66
CA GLY A 190 1.92 2.27 -2.50
C GLY A 190 2.67 2.81 -3.73
N LYS A 191 2.31 2.36 -4.94
CA LYS A 191 2.85 2.93 -6.21
C LYS A 191 2.71 4.46 -6.28
N TYR A 192 1.57 5.02 -5.88
CA TYR A 192 1.34 6.47 -5.90
C TYR A 192 2.19 7.17 -4.83
N GLN A 193 2.20 6.65 -3.60
CA GLN A 193 2.99 7.19 -2.50
C GLN A 193 4.48 7.21 -2.85
N LEU A 194 5.02 6.08 -3.31
CA LEU A 194 6.41 5.94 -3.70
C LEU A 194 6.78 6.88 -4.87
N LYS A 195 5.91 7.02 -5.89
CA LYS A 195 6.16 7.94 -7.01
C LYS A 195 6.20 9.39 -6.52
N MET A 196 5.26 9.80 -5.67
CA MET A 196 5.21 11.14 -5.08
C MET A 196 6.40 11.43 -4.16
N LEU A 197 6.91 10.43 -3.43
CA LEU A 197 8.09 10.56 -2.59
C LEU A 197 9.40 10.51 -3.39
N SER A 198 9.38 9.99 -4.62
CA SER A 198 10.58 9.93 -5.48
C SER A 198 11.10 11.30 -5.91
N THR A 199 10.30 12.34 -5.72
CA THR A 199 10.63 13.75 -6.01
C THR A 199 11.13 14.50 -4.77
N SER A 200 11.18 13.85 -3.60
CA SER A 200 11.50 14.48 -2.31
C SER A 200 12.78 15.31 -2.33
N SER A 201 12.76 16.43 -1.60
CA SER A 201 13.89 17.32 -1.34
C SER A 201 14.94 16.67 -0.45
N PHE A 202 14.60 15.59 0.26
CA PHE A 202 15.54 14.76 0.99
C PHE A 202 16.03 13.61 0.11
N LYS A 203 17.25 13.74 -0.42
CA LYS A 203 17.81 12.85 -1.45
C LYS A 203 17.80 11.36 -1.04
N PRO A 204 18.15 10.96 0.20
CA PRO A 204 18.11 9.55 0.60
C PRO A 204 16.71 8.94 0.51
N LEU A 205 15.67 9.68 0.92
CA LEU A 205 14.29 9.23 0.77
C LEU A 205 13.92 9.09 -0.71
N ALA A 206 14.16 10.13 -1.51
CA ALA A 206 13.88 10.09 -2.96
C ALA A 206 14.58 8.92 -3.67
N ALA A 207 15.84 8.66 -3.33
CA ALA A 207 16.65 7.60 -3.94
C ALA A 207 16.21 6.18 -3.53
N SER A 208 15.55 6.01 -2.38
CA SER A 208 15.00 4.71 -1.98
C SER A 208 13.77 4.31 -2.80
N MET A 209 13.04 5.27 -3.38
CA MET A 209 11.75 4.99 -4.03
C MET A 209 11.88 4.23 -5.35
N GLY A 210 12.90 4.54 -6.17
CA GLY A 210 13.09 3.93 -7.49
C GLY A 210 13.19 2.39 -7.46
N PRO A 211 14.05 1.81 -6.60
CA PRO A 211 14.11 0.37 -6.41
C PRO A 211 12.80 -0.25 -5.90
N MET A 212 12.13 0.39 -4.93
CA MET A 212 10.83 -0.08 -4.40
C MET A 212 9.74 -0.07 -5.49
N LEU A 213 9.64 0.99 -6.30
CA LEU A 213 8.71 1.07 -7.44
C LEU A 213 8.90 -0.05 -8.47
N LYS A 214 10.14 -0.54 -8.66
CA LYS A 214 10.40 -1.68 -9.56
C LYS A 214 9.83 -2.97 -8.97
N GLU A 215 9.97 -3.16 -7.67
CA GLU A 215 9.45 -4.31 -6.93
C GLU A 215 7.91 -4.25 -6.88
N GLU A 216 7.33 -3.08 -6.58
CA GLU A 216 5.88 -2.82 -6.55
C GLU A 216 5.15 -3.27 -7.83
N SER A 217 5.81 -3.12 -8.98
CA SER A 217 5.24 -3.54 -10.27
C SER A 217 4.88 -5.03 -10.31
N PHE A 218 5.59 -5.87 -9.56
CA PHE A 218 5.29 -7.29 -9.41
C PHE A 218 4.06 -7.52 -8.52
N HIS A 219 3.89 -6.71 -7.47
CA HIS A 219 2.77 -6.80 -6.53
C HIS A 219 1.45 -6.50 -7.24
N LEU A 220 1.40 -5.36 -7.93
CA LEU A 220 0.24 -4.93 -8.72
C LEU A 220 -0.09 -5.94 -9.84
N GLY A 221 0.96 -6.47 -10.47
CA GLY A 221 0.85 -7.51 -11.48
C GLY A 221 0.24 -8.79 -10.94
N THR A 222 0.58 -9.18 -9.70
CA THR A 222 0.05 -10.35 -9.01
C THR A 222 -1.44 -10.18 -8.70
N GLY A 223 -1.84 -9.07 -8.08
CA GLY A 223 -3.25 -8.77 -7.82
C GLY A 223 -4.10 -8.72 -9.10
N ALA A 224 -3.68 -7.93 -10.09
CA ALA A 224 -4.39 -7.80 -11.36
C ALA A 224 -4.46 -9.13 -12.14
N ASN A 225 -3.44 -9.98 -12.05
CA ASN A 225 -3.47 -11.30 -12.70
C ASN A 225 -4.34 -12.29 -11.93
N GLY A 226 -4.31 -12.29 -10.59
CA GLY A 226 -5.18 -13.10 -9.74
C GLY A 226 -6.65 -12.84 -10.05
N LEU A 227 -7.08 -11.58 -10.02
CA LEU A 227 -8.46 -11.20 -10.33
C LEU A 227 -8.88 -11.62 -11.75
N ARG A 228 -8.02 -11.41 -12.75
CA ARG A 228 -8.27 -11.89 -14.13
C ARG A 228 -8.44 -13.42 -14.20
N ARG A 229 -7.62 -14.17 -13.45
CA ARG A 229 -7.69 -15.63 -13.40
C ARG A 229 -8.97 -16.10 -12.73
N ILE A 230 -9.43 -15.43 -11.68
CA ILE A 230 -10.70 -15.75 -10.99
C ILE A 230 -11.89 -15.48 -11.91
N VAL A 231 -11.97 -14.27 -12.47
CA VAL A 231 -13.06 -13.86 -13.37
C VAL A 231 -13.13 -14.76 -14.61
N LYS A 232 -11.99 -15.13 -15.18
CA LYS A 232 -11.93 -16.02 -16.35
C LYS A 232 -12.25 -17.47 -16.02
N GLN A 233 -11.98 -17.92 -14.79
CA GLN A 233 -12.38 -19.23 -14.33
C GLN A 233 -13.91 -19.29 -14.17
N GLY A 234 -14.49 -18.28 -13.51
CA GLY A 234 -15.94 -18.06 -13.46
C GLY A 234 -16.71 -18.96 -12.49
N ILE A 235 -16.02 -19.54 -11.49
CA ILE A 235 -16.67 -20.30 -10.41
C ILE A 235 -17.22 -19.36 -9.33
N ILE A 236 -16.45 -18.34 -8.94
CA ILE A 236 -16.93 -17.29 -8.04
C ILE A 236 -17.77 -16.31 -8.88
N PRO A 237 -19.07 -16.11 -8.57
CA PRO A 237 -19.93 -15.21 -9.32
C PRO A 237 -19.43 -13.76 -9.27
N CYS A 238 -19.54 -13.03 -10.39
CA CYS A 238 -19.08 -11.64 -10.48
C CYS A 238 -19.83 -10.72 -9.50
N ALA A 239 -21.09 -11.03 -9.19
CA ALA A 239 -21.86 -10.30 -8.18
C ALA A 239 -21.26 -10.42 -6.77
N LEU A 240 -20.68 -11.58 -6.42
CA LEU A 240 -19.99 -11.77 -5.16
C LEU A 240 -18.64 -11.05 -5.17
N ILE A 241 -17.87 -11.18 -6.26
CA ILE A 241 -16.60 -10.45 -6.45
C ILE A 241 -16.82 -8.93 -6.32
N GLN A 242 -17.92 -8.40 -6.86
CA GLN A 242 -18.26 -6.97 -6.79
C GLN A 242 -18.33 -6.46 -5.35
N LYS A 243 -18.83 -7.26 -4.40
CA LYS A 243 -18.89 -6.85 -2.98
C LYS A 243 -17.50 -6.60 -2.41
N PHE A 244 -16.55 -7.49 -2.73
CA PHE A 244 -15.15 -7.34 -2.31
C PHE A 244 -14.47 -6.17 -3.03
N VAL A 245 -14.77 -5.93 -4.31
CA VAL A 245 -14.33 -4.69 -5.00
C VAL A 245 -14.87 -3.47 -4.26
N ASN A 246 -16.13 -3.47 -3.82
CA ASN A 246 -16.72 -2.35 -3.10
C ASN A 246 -15.99 -2.05 -1.79
N LYS A 247 -15.68 -3.10 -1.00
CA LYS A 247 -14.85 -3.01 0.22
C LYS A 247 -13.50 -2.37 -0.12
N TRP A 248 -12.69 -3.04 -0.93
CA TRP A 248 -11.29 -2.68 -1.11
C TRP A 248 -11.04 -1.39 -1.89
N VAL A 249 -11.94 -1.00 -2.81
CA VAL A 249 -11.85 0.31 -3.46
C VAL A 249 -12.06 1.44 -2.44
N SER A 250 -13.08 1.34 -1.59
CA SER A 250 -13.33 2.37 -0.57
C SER A 250 -12.17 2.48 0.43
N THR A 251 -11.64 1.33 0.86
CA THR A 251 -10.45 1.24 1.73
C THR A 251 -9.19 1.84 1.08
N GLY A 252 -8.97 1.64 -0.22
CA GLY A 252 -7.83 2.22 -0.94
C GLY A 252 -7.95 3.74 -1.12
N LEU A 253 -9.16 4.24 -1.40
CA LEU A 253 -9.39 5.68 -1.57
C LEU A 253 -9.12 6.51 -0.29
N ASP A 254 -9.31 5.90 0.88
CA ASP A 254 -9.07 6.55 2.17
C ASP A 254 -7.59 6.74 2.50
N LEU A 255 -6.68 5.96 1.89
CA LEU A 255 -5.23 6.06 2.11
C LEU A 255 -4.64 7.41 1.67
N PHE A 256 -5.29 8.08 0.71
CA PHE A 256 -4.89 9.42 0.28
C PHE A 256 -5.17 10.51 1.34
N GLY A 257 -5.86 10.19 2.43
CA GLY A 257 -6.15 11.14 3.52
C GLY A 257 -7.33 12.07 3.21
N VAL A 258 -7.41 13.20 3.91
CA VAL A 258 -8.46 14.22 3.70
C VAL A 258 -8.18 15.03 2.42
N ASP A 259 -9.25 15.54 1.79
CA ASP A 259 -9.20 16.27 0.53
C ASP A 259 -8.36 17.56 0.63
N GLU A 260 -8.75 18.44 1.55
CA GLU A 260 -8.00 19.65 1.92
C GLU A 260 -7.12 19.37 3.14
N SER A 261 -5.80 19.25 2.92
CA SER A 261 -4.85 18.85 3.96
C SER A 261 -3.72 19.85 4.15
N THR A 262 -3.69 20.50 5.32
CA THR A 262 -2.58 21.37 5.72
C THR A 262 -1.25 20.62 5.79
N SER A 263 -1.24 19.34 6.19
CA SER A 263 0.00 18.55 6.25
C SER A 263 0.51 18.22 4.85
N ALA A 264 -0.37 17.90 3.89
CA ALA A 264 0.01 17.68 2.50
C ALA A 264 0.53 18.97 1.86
N GLN A 265 -0.18 20.09 2.10
CA GLN A 265 0.23 21.42 1.63
C GLN A 265 1.65 21.76 2.10
N TRP A 266 1.95 21.60 3.39
CA TRP A 266 3.28 21.88 3.92
C TRP A 266 4.34 20.90 3.41
N ALA A 267 4.02 19.60 3.30
CA ALA A 267 4.93 18.63 2.70
C ALA A 267 5.30 19.04 1.27
N TYR A 268 4.35 19.57 0.49
CA TYR A 268 4.60 20.10 -0.84
C TYR A 268 5.47 21.36 -0.82
N VAL A 269 5.11 22.34 0.02
CA VAL A 269 5.87 23.59 0.20
C VAL A 269 7.33 23.32 0.58
N TYR A 270 7.59 22.33 1.42
CA TYR A 270 8.93 21.93 1.83
C TYR A 270 9.69 21.10 0.78
N GLY A 271 9.08 20.79 -0.35
CA GLY A 271 9.64 19.93 -1.39
C GLY A 271 9.68 18.45 -1.00
N VAL A 272 9.00 18.03 0.08
CA VAL A 272 9.16 16.67 0.66
C VAL A 272 8.37 15.61 -0.11
N LYS A 273 7.16 15.93 -0.57
CA LYS A 273 6.29 15.04 -1.33
C LYS A 273 5.58 15.83 -2.43
N GLY A 274 5.84 15.47 -3.69
CA GLY A 274 5.27 16.14 -4.86
C GLY A 274 3.93 15.55 -5.26
N ARG A 275 3.35 16.03 -6.37
CA ARG A 275 2.22 15.36 -7.01
C ARG A 275 2.66 14.05 -7.67
N TYR A 276 1.68 13.19 -7.97
CA TYR A 276 1.94 11.95 -8.67
C TYR A 276 2.58 12.16 -10.05
N ASP A 277 2.20 13.23 -10.74
CA ASP A 277 2.63 13.62 -12.08
C ASP A 277 3.54 14.87 -12.07
N GLU A 278 4.23 15.16 -10.96
CA GLU A 278 5.01 16.41 -10.79
C GLU A 278 6.03 16.65 -11.91
N ARG A 279 6.62 15.58 -12.46
CA ARG A 279 7.63 15.67 -13.53
C ARG A 279 7.02 15.75 -14.93
N GLU A 280 5.73 15.41 -15.05
CA GLU A 280 5.01 15.32 -16.31
C GLU A 280 4.01 16.48 -16.50
N SER A 281 3.62 17.15 -15.42
CA SER A 281 2.59 18.19 -15.42
C SER A 281 3.16 19.57 -15.73
N ASP A 282 2.62 20.22 -16.76
CA ASP A 282 2.93 21.62 -17.09
C ASP A 282 2.03 22.63 -16.33
N VAL A 283 1.12 22.13 -15.50
CA VAL A 283 0.17 22.95 -14.73
C VAL A 283 0.67 23.11 -13.30
N ALA A 284 0.55 24.33 -12.76
CA ALA A 284 0.88 24.61 -11.37
C ALA A 284 0.01 23.79 -10.42
N ALA A 285 0.63 23.21 -9.39
CA ALA A 285 -0.07 22.42 -8.38
C ALA A 285 -1.07 23.28 -7.60
N ASP A 286 -2.29 22.77 -7.44
CA ASP A 286 -3.23 23.28 -6.44
C ASP A 286 -2.85 22.71 -5.07
N ARG A 287 -2.14 23.51 -4.28
CA ARG A 287 -1.54 23.07 -3.01
C ARG A 287 -2.60 22.71 -1.95
N GLU A 288 -3.85 23.13 -2.12
CA GLU A 288 -4.94 22.82 -1.19
C GLU A 288 -5.56 21.45 -1.50
N HIS A 289 -5.48 20.97 -2.74
CA HIS A 289 -6.18 19.77 -3.23
C HIS A 289 -5.24 18.62 -3.66
N LEU A 290 -3.99 18.61 -3.23
CA LEU A 290 -2.96 17.61 -3.63
C LEU A 290 -3.38 16.15 -3.41
N ASN A 291 -4.02 15.87 -2.28
CA ASN A 291 -4.50 14.52 -1.94
C ASN A 291 -5.67 14.11 -2.83
N GLU A 292 -6.60 15.04 -3.08
CA GLU A 292 -7.76 14.83 -3.95
C GLU A 292 -7.32 14.58 -5.40
N GLU A 293 -6.38 15.37 -5.92
CA GLU A 293 -5.81 15.21 -7.26
C GLU A 293 -5.17 13.81 -7.42
N SER A 294 -4.34 13.41 -6.47
CA SER A 294 -3.68 12.10 -6.49
C SER A 294 -4.67 10.94 -6.40
N ARG A 295 -5.70 11.08 -5.53
CA ARG A 295 -6.79 10.10 -5.41
C ARG A 295 -7.60 9.99 -6.70
N GLY A 296 -7.85 11.10 -7.38
CA GLY A 296 -8.55 11.14 -8.66
C GLY A 296 -7.79 10.37 -9.76
N LEU A 297 -6.47 10.59 -9.86
CA LEU A 297 -5.62 9.85 -10.79
C LEU A 297 -5.61 8.34 -10.49
N TYR A 298 -5.55 7.96 -9.22
CA TYR A 298 -5.68 6.57 -8.77
C TYR A 298 -7.03 5.98 -9.17
N TYR A 299 -8.11 6.70 -8.92
CA TYR A 299 -9.47 6.27 -9.23
C TYR A 299 -9.69 6.02 -10.73
N GLU A 300 -9.15 6.89 -11.59
CA GLU A 300 -9.19 6.68 -13.05
C GLU A 300 -8.35 5.46 -13.49
N GLU A 301 -7.18 5.22 -12.87
CA GLU A 301 -6.40 4.01 -13.14
C GLU A 301 -7.19 2.74 -12.78
N LEU A 302 -7.90 2.72 -11.65
CA LEU A 302 -8.72 1.58 -11.24
C LEU A 302 -9.80 1.26 -12.26
N LYS A 303 -10.46 2.27 -12.85
CA LYS A 303 -11.49 2.05 -13.88
C LYS A 303 -10.91 1.36 -15.11
N LEU A 304 -9.73 1.78 -15.56
CA LEU A 304 -9.03 1.17 -16.70
C LEU A 304 -8.60 -0.27 -16.41
N GLU A 305 -8.12 -0.53 -15.20
CA GLU A 305 -7.77 -1.89 -14.77
C GLU A 305 -9.00 -2.79 -14.70
N MET A 306 -10.12 -2.29 -14.20
CA MET A 306 -11.36 -3.06 -14.10
C MET A 306 -11.92 -3.44 -15.49
N GLN A 307 -11.75 -2.60 -16.50
CA GLN A 307 -12.07 -2.97 -17.90
C GLN A 307 -11.24 -4.18 -18.35
N ARG A 308 -9.94 -4.23 -18.00
CA ARG A 308 -9.06 -5.37 -18.34
C ARG A 308 -9.45 -6.63 -17.58
N ILE A 309 -9.85 -6.51 -16.31
CA ILE A 309 -10.35 -7.62 -15.49
C ILE A 309 -11.62 -8.21 -16.10
N ASN A 310 -12.56 -7.37 -16.53
CA ASN A 310 -13.80 -7.80 -17.18
C ASN A 310 -13.61 -8.51 -18.53
N SER A 311 -12.46 -8.35 -19.20
CA SER A 311 -12.23 -8.97 -20.52
C SER A 311 -12.34 -10.51 -20.52
N GLY A 312 -12.13 -11.17 -19.38
CA GLY A 312 -12.24 -12.62 -19.22
C GLY A 312 -13.61 -13.10 -18.73
N ARG A 313 -14.55 -12.20 -18.46
CA ARG A 313 -15.87 -12.50 -17.84
C ARG A 313 -16.67 -13.48 -18.70
N LYS A 314 -17.36 -14.42 -18.04
CA LYS A 314 -18.26 -15.39 -18.71
C LYS A 314 -19.50 -14.71 -19.26
N GLU A 315 -20.05 -15.25 -20.34
CA GLU A 315 -21.32 -14.78 -20.90
C GLU A 315 -22.45 -14.90 -19.86
N GLY A 316 -23.25 -13.84 -19.70
CA GLY A 316 -24.36 -13.79 -18.74
C GLY A 316 -24.01 -13.27 -17.35
N GLU A 317 -22.72 -13.24 -16.97
CA GLU A 317 -22.29 -12.63 -15.70
C GLU A 317 -22.42 -11.10 -15.74
N PRO A 318 -22.77 -10.43 -14.63
CA PRO A 318 -22.81 -8.96 -14.56
C PRO A 318 -21.42 -8.34 -14.66
N GLU A 319 -21.35 -7.08 -15.11
CA GLU A 319 -20.07 -6.38 -15.23
C GLU A 319 -19.59 -5.95 -13.85
N ILE A 320 -18.31 -6.17 -13.57
CA ILE A 320 -17.69 -5.69 -12.34
C ILE A 320 -17.28 -4.24 -12.58
N PHE A 321 -17.61 -3.33 -11.67
CA PHE A 321 -17.32 -1.90 -11.80
C PHE A 321 -16.62 -1.35 -10.56
N ILE A 322 -15.96 -0.21 -10.72
CA ILE A 322 -15.39 0.53 -9.58
C ILE A 322 -16.52 1.40 -8.99
N PRO A 323 -16.87 1.26 -7.69
CA PRO A 323 -17.92 2.07 -7.06
C PRO A 323 -17.54 3.57 -7.06
N SER A 324 -18.52 4.44 -6.82
CA SER A 324 -18.26 5.88 -6.65
C SER A 324 -17.19 6.12 -5.59
N ASP A 325 -16.32 7.09 -5.84
CA ASP A 325 -15.34 7.65 -4.91
C ASP A 325 -15.93 8.30 -3.64
N LYS A 326 -17.27 8.43 -3.58
CA LYS A 326 -18.04 8.89 -2.43
C LYS A 326 -18.59 7.74 -1.57
N PHE A 327 -18.64 6.53 -2.12
CA PHE A 327 -19.22 5.37 -1.46
C PHE A 327 -18.33 4.93 -0.29
N HIS A 328 -18.95 4.72 0.88
CA HIS A 328 -18.36 4.08 2.04
C HIS A 328 -16.98 4.66 2.48
N ARG A 329 -16.86 5.99 2.47
CA ARG A 329 -15.62 6.68 2.83
C ARG A 329 -15.46 6.81 4.34
N GLY A 330 -14.33 6.35 4.85
CA GLY A 330 -13.87 6.51 6.22
C GLY A 330 -13.08 7.80 6.44
N VAL A 331 -12.60 8.47 5.38
CA VAL A 331 -11.82 9.71 5.46
C VAL A 331 -12.33 10.77 4.46
N GLY A 332 -12.13 12.05 4.78
CA GLY A 332 -12.37 13.17 3.87
C GLY A 332 -13.81 13.69 3.85
N MET A 333 -14.15 14.48 2.84
CA MET A 333 -15.40 15.25 2.75
C MET A 333 -16.66 14.38 2.69
N PHE A 334 -16.53 13.10 2.33
CA PHE A 334 -17.62 12.13 2.26
C PHE A 334 -17.72 11.24 3.50
N HIS A 335 -16.82 11.39 4.47
CA HIS A 335 -16.89 10.68 5.74
C HIS A 335 -18.25 10.89 6.43
N GLY A 336 -18.87 9.79 6.84
CA GLY A 336 -20.18 9.79 7.50
C GLY A 336 -21.37 10.16 6.60
N LYS A 337 -21.14 10.47 5.31
CA LYS A 337 -22.21 10.68 4.33
C LYS A 337 -22.58 9.35 3.68
N LYS A 338 -23.85 9.22 3.30
CA LYS A 338 -24.40 7.98 2.72
C LYS A 338 -24.60 8.17 1.23
N PHE A 339 -23.59 7.84 0.45
CA PHE A 339 -23.70 7.76 -1.01
C PHE A 339 -23.76 6.30 -1.41
N ASP A 340 -24.62 5.96 -2.35
CA ASP A 340 -24.72 4.61 -2.91
C ASP A 340 -23.52 4.28 -3.82
N LEU A 341 -23.46 3.05 -4.36
CA LEU A 341 -22.37 2.60 -5.24
C LEU A 341 -22.18 3.46 -6.50
N HIS A 342 -23.17 4.27 -6.87
CA HIS A 342 -23.15 5.12 -8.06
C HIS A 342 -22.94 6.61 -7.73
N GLY A 343 -22.82 6.94 -6.44
CA GLY A 343 -22.52 8.29 -5.98
C GLY A 343 -23.75 9.16 -5.77
N GLU A 344 -24.94 8.55 -5.73
CA GLU A 344 -26.20 9.21 -5.42
C GLU A 344 -26.41 9.25 -3.90
N LEU A 345 -26.91 10.38 -3.39
CA LEU A 345 -27.18 10.51 -1.96
C LEU A 345 -28.31 9.57 -1.58
N PHE A 346 -28.06 8.70 -0.59
CA PHE A 346 -29.01 7.69 -0.15
C PHE A 346 -30.17 8.34 0.60
N ASP A 347 -31.37 8.22 0.02
CA ASP A 347 -32.63 8.69 0.60
C ASP A 347 -33.33 7.53 1.32
N GLY A 348 -33.06 7.38 2.62
CA GLY A 348 -33.60 6.30 3.44
C GLY A 348 -33.18 6.39 4.91
N SER A 349 -33.77 5.53 5.75
CA SER A 349 -33.44 5.48 7.18
C SER A 349 -32.04 4.89 7.44
N ASP A 350 -31.53 5.04 8.67
CA ASP A 350 -30.31 4.34 9.11
C ASP A 350 -30.43 2.81 8.97
N GLU A 351 -31.63 2.27 9.22
CA GLU A 351 -31.90 0.85 9.05
C GLU A 351 -31.84 0.42 7.58
N ASP A 352 -32.38 1.24 6.67
CA ASP A 352 -32.35 0.97 5.23
C ASP A 352 -30.92 1.06 4.69
N TRP A 353 -30.14 2.02 5.18
CA TRP A 353 -28.72 2.12 4.86
C TRP A 353 -27.93 0.90 5.33
N ASN A 354 -28.15 0.43 6.56
CA ASN A 354 -27.48 -0.77 7.08
C ASN A 354 -27.87 -2.03 6.30
N LYS A 355 -29.14 -2.14 5.87
CA LYS A 355 -29.58 -3.22 4.97
C LYS A 355 -28.89 -3.10 3.61
N TYR A 356 -28.81 -1.89 3.05
CA TYR A 356 -28.11 -1.64 1.79
C TYR A 356 -26.63 -2.05 1.88
N LEU A 357 -25.91 -1.60 2.92
CA LEU A 357 -24.51 -1.99 3.13
C LEU A 357 -24.32 -3.51 3.20
N LYS A 358 -25.18 -4.24 3.93
CA LYS A 358 -25.15 -5.71 3.96
C LYS A 358 -25.36 -6.36 2.59
N MET A 359 -26.10 -5.69 1.69
CA MET A 359 -26.33 -6.19 0.34
C MET A 359 -25.15 -5.93 -0.59
N VAL A 360 -24.36 -4.88 -0.37
CA VAL A 360 -23.32 -4.43 -1.31
C VAL A 360 -21.89 -4.60 -0.82
N LEU A 361 -21.67 -4.84 0.47
CA LEU A 361 -20.39 -5.20 1.07
C LEU A 361 -20.40 -6.68 1.49
N PRO A 362 -19.21 -7.31 1.61
CA PRO A 362 -19.11 -8.68 2.11
C PRO A 362 -19.68 -8.78 3.53
N ASN A 363 -20.30 -9.90 3.83
CA ASN A 363 -20.83 -10.25 5.15
C ASN A 363 -20.60 -11.74 5.43
N ASP A 364 -20.92 -12.19 6.64
CA ASP A 364 -20.68 -13.59 7.08
C ASP A 364 -21.27 -14.66 6.14
N GLU A 365 -22.41 -14.39 5.48
CA GLU A 365 -22.99 -15.32 4.50
C GLU A 365 -22.18 -15.37 3.21
N ASP A 366 -21.69 -14.21 2.75
CA ASP A 366 -20.80 -14.10 1.58
C ASP A 366 -19.45 -14.80 1.84
N GLU A 367 -18.89 -14.63 3.04
CA GLU A 367 -17.67 -15.32 3.49
C GLU A 367 -17.87 -16.83 3.51
N ALA A 368 -18.96 -17.31 4.14
CA ALA A 368 -19.28 -18.73 4.16
C ALA A 368 -19.47 -19.31 2.75
N GLN A 369 -20.06 -18.54 1.83
CA GLN A 369 -20.24 -18.93 0.44
C GLN A 369 -18.91 -18.99 -0.32
N LEU A 370 -17.96 -18.07 -0.07
CA LEU A 370 -16.62 -18.13 -0.64
C LEU A 370 -15.86 -19.39 -0.21
N GLN A 371 -15.97 -19.79 1.06
CA GLN A 371 -15.34 -21.03 1.55
C GLN A 371 -15.86 -22.29 0.84
N ILE A 372 -17.06 -22.26 0.25
CA ILE A 372 -17.57 -23.34 -0.60
C ILE A 372 -16.86 -23.30 -1.96
N TYR A 373 -16.79 -22.13 -2.60
CA TYR A 373 -16.12 -21.98 -3.90
C TYR A 373 -14.63 -22.30 -3.84
N PHE A 374 -13.95 -22.00 -2.73
CA PHE A 374 -12.53 -22.33 -2.56
C PHE A 374 -12.23 -23.84 -2.55
N LYS A 375 -13.25 -24.70 -2.43
CA LYS A 375 -13.12 -26.16 -2.57
C LYS A 375 -13.23 -26.65 -4.01
N GLU A 376 -13.59 -25.76 -4.94
CA GLU A 376 -13.66 -26.03 -6.37
C GLU A 376 -12.41 -25.51 -7.09
N GLU A 377 -12.31 -25.71 -8.41
CA GLU A 377 -11.27 -25.10 -9.24
C GLU A 377 -11.60 -23.63 -9.51
N TRP A 378 -11.50 -22.78 -8.47
CA TRP A 378 -12.03 -21.41 -8.49
C TRP A 378 -11.13 -20.36 -9.17
N ILE A 379 -9.86 -20.68 -9.41
CA ILE A 379 -8.89 -19.83 -10.07
C ILE A 379 -8.15 -20.59 -11.18
N GLN A 380 -7.91 -19.94 -12.32
CA GLN A 380 -7.14 -20.57 -13.40
C GLN A 380 -5.74 -20.97 -12.91
N TYR A 381 -5.34 -22.22 -13.17
CA TYR A 381 -4.01 -22.70 -12.86
C TYR A 381 -2.93 -21.90 -13.64
N ARG A 382 -1.81 -21.64 -12.96
CA ARG A 382 -0.63 -21.04 -13.57
C ARG A 382 0.61 -21.75 -13.05
N GLU A 383 1.49 -22.11 -13.95
CA GLU A 383 2.77 -22.73 -13.61
C GLU A 383 3.80 -21.65 -13.22
N TRP A 384 4.56 -21.90 -12.15
CA TRP A 384 5.75 -21.12 -11.82
C TRP A 384 6.88 -21.53 -12.74
N LYS A 385 7.35 -20.59 -13.58
CA LYS A 385 8.54 -20.80 -14.40
C LYS A 385 9.76 -20.37 -13.59
N GLU A 386 10.67 -21.30 -13.36
CA GLU A 386 11.97 -21.05 -12.69
C GLU A 386 12.80 -19.98 -13.41
#